data_AF-A0AAI8FM96-F1
#
_entry.id   AF-A0AAI8FM96-F1
#
_cell.length_a   1.000
_cell.length_b   1.000
_cell.length_c   1.000
_cell.angle_alpha   90.00
_cell.angle_beta   90.00
_cell.angle_gamma   90.00
#
_symmetry.space_group_name_H-M   'P 1'
#
loop_
_entity.id
_entity.type
_entity.pdbx_description
1 polymer ?
#
loop_
_entity_poly.entity_id
_entity_poly.type
_entity_poly.pdbx_seq_one_letter_code
_entity_poly.pdbx_strand_id
1 'polypeptide(L)'
;MNGREEIVYPGVHSDVGGGYGPGEQGRGRDDSDKLSQVPLLDMYREARKAGVPLDIKGPGIGEDVAASFAISAGLKQAFAAYVKTSENYYYAKDHGTPGLMRCHYGLYLRWRKMRLKDMRAQPSFKAAQASYPQDAADLDSANAELKEEWDDLLEVEKAGGPTVTRYAEKFAMKWVRENPKTAAFISTSLLPAAAAAELIIPGATPLTVFLGDKAVKLVQAQLQEKWEQWQQVRSDWNMGPPEAPISALYDNYMHDSRAWFKPLGDDDDVWNHKQIQELKTKQADFERAHAAWKKRADAGVPGPWQAAQGMGSATLSWGPGTGFPPEPEPRSPLTAQQADLLKRYDAAMQTARKARAAKDPSAPTDSAVLTDPKVTGGLALQTSGREFYFLWGFLRWRTVFVNGVRWDQPRVPTVQEEMEGMRIQMQRAVDMKGIGVLFQ
;
A
#
# COMPACT_ATOMS: atom_id res chain seq x y z
N MET A 1 -23.99 7.53 31.94
CA MET A 1 -22.82 8.02 31.17
C MET A 1 -22.91 9.53 31.02
N ASN A 2 -21.80 10.25 31.19
CA ASN A 2 -21.70 11.70 31.38
C ASN A 2 -21.85 12.51 30.07
N GLY A 3 -23.03 12.47 29.43
CA GLY A 3 -23.33 13.32 28.25
C GLY A 3 -22.41 13.09 27.04
N ARG A 4 -21.87 11.88 26.88
CA ARG A 4 -21.01 11.48 25.76
C ARG A 4 -21.59 10.26 25.09
N GLU A 5 -21.53 10.24 23.76
CA GLU A 5 -21.99 9.15 22.90
C GLU A 5 -20.83 8.69 22.02
N GLU A 6 -20.72 7.39 21.80
CA GLU A 6 -19.72 6.78 20.91
C GLU A 6 -20.46 5.93 19.89
N ILE A 7 -20.19 6.18 18.61
CA ILE A 7 -20.91 5.59 17.48
C ILE A 7 -19.91 4.84 16.61
N VAL A 8 -20.23 3.59 16.29
CA VAL A 8 -19.44 2.76 15.35
C VAL A 8 -20.04 2.90 13.96
N TYR A 9 -19.24 3.38 13.00
CA TYR A 9 -19.62 3.42 11.58
C TYR A 9 -18.94 2.28 10.80
N PRO A 10 -19.56 1.78 9.72
CA PRO A 10 -18.86 0.95 8.73
C PRO A 10 -17.73 1.73 8.06
N GLY A 11 -16.70 1.00 7.65
CA GLY A 11 -15.61 1.52 6.84
C GLY A 11 -14.28 1.63 7.55
N VAL A 12 -13.27 2.05 6.80
CA VAL A 12 -11.91 2.30 7.32
C VAL A 12 -11.75 3.77 7.71
N HIS A 13 -10.54 4.18 8.11
CA HIS A 13 -10.26 5.49 8.72
C HIS A 13 -10.89 6.68 7.98
N SER A 14 -10.64 6.82 6.67
CA SER A 14 -11.14 7.94 5.87
C SER A 14 -12.57 7.75 5.35
N ASP A 15 -13.15 6.54 5.46
CA ASP A 15 -14.60 6.36 5.28
C ASP A 15 -15.39 7.01 6.43
N VAL A 16 -14.75 7.24 7.57
CA VAL A 16 -15.35 7.94 8.71
C VAL A 16 -14.93 9.40 8.75
N GLY A 17 -13.62 9.66 8.74
CA GLY A 17 -13.07 11.02 8.86
C GLY A 17 -13.19 11.88 7.60
N GLY A 18 -13.47 11.26 6.44
CA GLY A 18 -13.33 11.90 5.14
C GLY A 18 -11.87 11.91 4.66
N GLY A 19 -11.68 11.94 3.35
CA GLY A 19 -10.34 11.99 2.74
C GLY A 19 -10.23 11.21 1.44
N TYR A 20 -11.08 10.19 1.26
CA TYR A 20 -11.21 9.54 -0.05
C TYR A 20 -11.91 10.47 -1.05
N GLY A 21 -11.38 10.55 -2.27
CA GLY A 21 -11.98 11.19 -3.42
C GLY A 21 -13.05 10.32 -4.10
N PRO A 22 -13.91 10.91 -4.96
CA PRO A 22 -14.93 10.16 -5.68
C PRO A 22 -14.33 9.09 -6.61
N GLY A 23 -14.82 7.86 -6.49
CA GLY A 23 -14.45 6.74 -7.35
C GLY A 23 -13.09 6.11 -7.01
N GLU A 24 -12.37 6.59 -5.99
CA GLU A 24 -11.16 5.95 -5.51
C GLU A 24 -11.45 4.49 -5.10
N GLN A 25 -10.58 3.56 -5.48
CA GLN A 25 -10.81 2.12 -5.38
C GLN A 25 -12.13 1.63 -6.01
N GLY A 26 -12.73 2.43 -6.89
CA GLY A 26 -14.05 2.19 -7.49
C GLY A 26 -15.21 2.33 -6.51
N ARG A 27 -15.00 3.01 -5.38
CA ARG A 27 -16.00 3.23 -4.32
C ARG A 27 -16.56 4.63 -4.42
N GLY A 28 -17.84 4.78 -4.09
CA GLY A 28 -18.51 6.08 -4.01
C GLY A 28 -18.22 7.00 -5.20
N ARG A 29 -18.78 6.70 -6.38
CA ARG A 29 -18.31 7.26 -7.67
C ARG A 29 -18.54 8.76 -7.85
N ASP A 30 -19.36 9.36 -7.01
CA ASP A 30 -19.63 10.80 -6.96
C ASP A 30 -19.35 11.35 -5.56
N ASP A 31 -19.18 12.66 -5.44
CA ASP A 31 -18.88 13.31 -4.16
C ASP A 31 -19.94 13.02 -3.07
N SER A 32 -21.21 12.96 -3.49
CA SER A 32 -22.34 12.62 -2.61
C SER A 32 -22.47 11.12 -2.28
N ASP A 33 -21.68 10.26 -2.93
CA ASP A 33 -21.67 8.82 -2.75
C ASP A 33 -20.55 8.34 -1.82
N LYS A 34 -19.67 9.24 -1.33
CA LYS A 34 -18.61 8.85 -0.39
C LYS A 34 -19.20 8.39 0.95
N LEU A 35 -18.74 7.25 1.48
CA LEU A 35 -19.28 6.71 2.74
C LEU A 35 -19.16 7.71 3.91
N SER A 36 -18.12 8.55 3.89
CA SER A 36 -17.89 9.63 4.86
C SER A 36 -18.96 10.72 4.89
N GLN A 37 -19.83 10.81 3.88
CA GLN A 37 -20.96 11.74 3.90
C GLN A 37 -21.94 11.40 5.04
N VAL A 38 -22.03 10.14 5.45
CA VAL A 38 -22.89 9.73 6.57
C VAL A 38 -22.41 10.34 7.90
N PRO A 39 -21.19 10.07 8.39
CA PRO A 39 -20.68 10.68 9.62
C PRO A 39 -20.53 12.20 9.53
N LEU A 40 -20.21 12.76 8.35
CA LEU A 40 -20.20 14.21 8.13
C LEU A 40 -21.57 14.82 8.49
N LEU A 41 -22.65 14.25 7.95
CA LEU A 41 -24.00 14.78 8.15
C LEU A 41 -24.53 14.52 9.56
N ASP A 42 -24.13 13.40 10.16
CA ASP A 42 -24.49 13.10 11.54
C ASP A 42 -23.82 14.10 12.50
N MET A 43 -22.52 14.30 12.37
CA MET A 43 -21.76 15.27 13.14
C MET A 43 -22.28 16.70 12.94
N TYR A 44 -22.60 17.08 11.71
CA TYR A 44 -23.21 18.39 11.42
C TYR A 44 -24.54 18.58 12.17
N ARG A 45 -25.38 17.56 12.21
CA ARG A 45 -26.67 17.61 12.94
C ARG A 45 -26.44 17.73 14.44
N GLU A 46 -25.55 16.92 15.00
CA GLU A 46 -25.24 16.95 16.43
C GLU A 46 -24.60 18.28 16.86
N ALA A 47 -23.69 18.83 16.05
CA ALA A 47 -23.10 20.15 16.30
C ALA A 47 -24.17 21.26 16.32
N ARG A 48 -25.12 21.22 15.38
CA ARG A 48 -26.22 22.21 15.37
C ARG A 48 -27.18 22.04 16.55
N LYS A 49 -27.51 20.81 16.93
CA LYS A 49 -28.31 20.53 18.15
C LYS A 49 -27.60 21.04 19.40
N ALA A 50 -26.27 20.95 19.44
CA ALA A 50 -25.43 21.48 20.51
C ALA A 50 -25.24 23.01 20.48
N GLY A 51 -25.81 23.71 19.49
CA GLY A 51 -25.78 25.17 19.39
C GLY A 51 -24.55 25.74 18.67
N VAL A 52 -23.74 24.91 17.99
CA VAL A 52 -22.67 25.42 17.12
C VAL A 52 -23.33 26.19 15.97
N PRO A 53 -22.90 27.43 15.67
CA PRO A 53 -23.56 28.31 14.69
C PRO A 53 -23.23 27.92 13.24
N LEU A 54 -23.57 26.68 12.86
CA LEU A 54 -23.43 26.16 11.51
C LEU A 54 -24.77 26.28 10.77
N ASP A 55 -24.71 26.83 9.56
CA ASP A 55 -25.81 26.81 8.59
C ASP A 55 -25.26 26.70 7.17
N ILE A 56 -25.38 25.54 6.55
CA ILE A 56 -24.98 25.29 5.15
C ILE A 56 -25.78 26.13 4.15
N LYS A 57 -26.88 26.76 4.56
CA LYS A 57 -27.65 27.72 3.75
C LYS A 57 -27.48 29.16 4.26
N GLY A 58 -26.53 29.38 5.15
CA GLY A 58 -26.27 30.67 5.77
C GLY A 58 -25.65 31.67 4.79
N PRO A 59 -25.70 32.97 5.12
CA PRO A 59 -25.10 34.01 4.29
C PRO A 59 -23.59 33.82 4.16
N GLY A 60 -23.08 33.97 2.93
CA GLY A 60 -21.64 33.84 2.63
C GLY A 60 -21.14 32.40 2.41
N ILE A 61 -22.01 31.39 2.51
CA ILE A 61 -21.69 30.02 2.13
C ILE A 61 -21.88 29.86 0.62
N GLY A 62 -20.82 29.43 -0.07
CA GLY A 62 -20.84 29.15 -1.51
C GLY A 62 -21.68 27.92 -1.86
N GLU A 63 -22.18 27.86 -3.09
CA GLU A 63 -22.95 26.71 -3.58
C GLU A 63 -22.12 25.41 -3.58
N ASP A 64 -20.80 25.51 -3.77
CA ASP A 64 -19.84 24.42 -3.70
C ASP A 64 -19.76 23.81 -2.30
N VAL A 65 -19.70 24.65 -1.27
CA VAL A 65 -19.69 24.21 0.13
C VAL A 65 -21.04 23.58 0.49
N ALA A 66 -22.16 24.14 0.04
CA ALA A 66 -23.46 23.53 0.26
C ALA A 66 -23.58 22.17 -0.45
N ALA A 67 -23.04 22.06 -1.66
CA ALA A 67 -23.01 20.83 -2.45
C ALA A 67 -22.12 19.75 -1.83
N SER A 68 -21.04 20.11 -1.12
CA SER A 68 -20.16 19.12 -0.46
C SER A 68 -20.84 18.38 0.71
N PHE A 69 -22.00 18.85 1.18
CA PHE A 69 -22.85 18.16 2.17
C PHE A 69 -23.93 17.28 1.51
N ALA A 70 -23.96 17.19 0.17
CA ALA A 70 -24.90 16.34 -0.51
C ALA A 70 -24.63 14.86 -0.17
N ILE A 71 -25.72 14.09 -0.09
CA ILE A 71 -25.66 12.64 0.08
C ILE A 71 -26.66 11.99 -0.88
N SER A 72 -26.17 11.03 -1.65
CA SER A 72 -26.97 10.39 -2.69
C SER A 72 -28.10 9.54 -2.09
N ALA A 73 -29.12 9.27 -2.91
CA ALA A 73 -30.17 8.32 -2.54
C ALA A 73 -29.63 6.88 -2.40
N GLY A 74 -28.68 6.49 -3.25
CA GLY A 74 -28.07 5.16 -3.24
C GLY A 74 -27.29 4.89 -1.95
N LEU A 75 -26.44 5.83 -1.53
CA LEU A 75 -25.68 5.70 -0.29
C LEU A 75 -26.61 5.65 0.93
N LYS A 76 -27.64 6.50 0.99
CA LYS A 76 -28.64 6.45 2.08
C LYS A 76 -29.30 5.07 2.17
N GLN A 77 -29.71 4.52 1.03
CA GLN A 77 -30.38 3.23 0.98
C GLN A 77 -29.43 2.10 1.39
N ALA A 78 -28.20 2.09 0.87
CA ALA A 78 -27.20 1.08 1.20
C ALA A 78 -26.82 1.12 2.69
N PHE A 79 -26.60 2.31 3.24
CA PHE A 79 -26.27 2.49 4.65
C PHE A 79 -27.44 2.08 5.57
N ALA A 80 -28.67 2.50 5.27
CA ALA A 80 -29.83 2.11 6.04
C ALA A 80 -30.08 0.59 6.00
N ALA A 81 -29.88 -0.04 4.83
CA ALA A 81 -29.97 -1.48 4.69
C ALA A 81 -28.88 -2.20 5.48
N TYR A 82 -27.64 -1.69 5.47
CA TYR A 82 -26.55 -2.19 6.31
C TYR A 82 -26.93 -2.15 7.79
N VAL A 83 -27.31 -0.97 8.31
CA VAL A 83 -27.65 -0.79 9.73
C VAL A 83 -28.78 -1.73 10.15
N LYS A 84 -29.84 -1.83 9.32
CA LYS A 84 -30.97 -2.73 9.59
C LYS A 84 -30.53 -4.20 9.61
N THR A 85 -29.73 -4.63 8.65
CA THR A 85 -29.27 -6.02 8.58
C THR A 85 -28.28 -6.35 9.70
N SER A 86 -27.47 -5.39 10.14
CA SER A 86 -26.50 -5.57 11.21
C SER A 86 -27.04 -5.24 12.62
N GLU A 87 -28.32 -4.89 12.78
CA GLU A 87 -28.85 -4.33 14.03
C GLU A 87 -28.65 -5.26 15.26
N ASN A 88 -28.65 -6.57 15.02
CA ASN A 88 -28.52 -7.63 16.03
C ASN A 88 -27.15 -8.31 16.03
N TYR A 89 -26.20 -7.80 15.24
CA TYR A 89 -24.84 -8.31 15.17
C TYR A 89 -23.98 -7.74 16.31
N TYR A 90 -23.65 -8.60 17.28
CA TYR A 90 -22.73 -8.25 18.38
C TYR A 90 -21.83 -9.44 18.69
N TYR A 91 -20.57 -9.16 19.02
CA TYR A 91 -19.66 -10.17 19.55
C TYR A 91 -19.86 -10.33 21.07
N ALA A 92 -19.92 -9.20 21.79
CA ALA A 92 -20.20 -9.11 23.22
C ALA A 92 -20.94 -7.79 23.48
N LYS A 93 -22.27 -7.83 23.59
CA LYS A 93 -23.13 -6.63 23.65
C LYS A 93 -22.89 -5.79 24.92
N ASP A 94 -22.59 -6.47 26.02
CA ASP A 94 -22.19 -5.90 27.30
C ASP A 94 -20.84 -5.15 27.23
N HIS A 95 -20.03 -5.41 26.22
CA HIS A 95 -18.76 -4.72 25.99
C HIS A 95 -18.89 -3.43 25.16
N GLY A 96 -20.11 -2.98 24.83
CA GLY A 96 -20.33 -1.70 24.15
C GLY A 96 -19.69 -1.62 22.76
N THR A 97 -19.08 -0.47 22.44
CA THR A 97 -18.51 -0.19 21.12
C THR A 97 -17.36 -1.14 20.71
N PRO A 98 -16.42 -1.56 21.57
CA PRO A 98 -15.46 -2.62 21.22
C PRO A 98 -16.11 -3.93 20.76
N GLY A 99 -17.15 -4.38 21.47
CA GLY A 99 -17.88 -5.60 21.12
C GLY A 99 -18.61 -5.48 19.78
N LEU A 100 -19.11 -4.29 19.46
CA LEU A 100 -19.69 -3.97 18.16
C LEU A 100 -18.62 -3.93 17.07
N MET A 101 -17.51 -3.22 17.28
CA MET A 101 -16.37 -3.15 16.34
C MET A 101 -15.83 -4.54 16.00
N ARG A 102 -15.68 -5.43 16.99
CA ARG A 102 -15.22 -6.81 16.78
C ARG A 102 -16.17 -7.60 15.88
N CYS A 103 -17.48 -7.41 16.06
CA CYS A 103 -18.49 -8.06 15.24
C CYS A 103 -18.42 -7.58 13.78
N HIS A 104 -18.36 -6.26 13.59
CA HIS A 104 -18.28 -5.66 12.25
C HIS A 104 -16.96 -5.98 11.54
N TYR A 105 -15.87 -6.14 12.27
CA TYR A 105 -14.63 -6.66 11.70
C TYR A 105 -14.77 -8.11 11.22
N GLY A 106 -15.52 -8.95 11.93
CA GLY A 106 -15.88 -10.29 11.46
C GLY A 106 -16.67 -10.26 10.14
N LEU A 107 -17.61 -9.33 9.98
CA LEU A 107 -18.32 -9.10 8.71
C LEU A 107 -17.38 -8.70 7.58
N TYR A 108 -16.43 -7.80 7.85
CA TYR A 108 -15.39 -7.41 6.90
C TYR A 108 -14.55 -8.62 6.46
N LEU A 109 -14.12 -9.47 7.40
CA LEU A 109 -13.35 -10.67 7.09
C LEU A 109 -14.12 -11.69 6.24
N ARG A 110 -15.41 -11.91 6.54
CA ARG A 110 -16.30 -12.74 5.73
C ARG A 110 -16.40 -12.22 4.29
N TRP A 111 -16.54 -10.89 4.13
CA TRP A 111 -16.56 -10.24 2.83
C TRP A 111 -15.21 -10.39 2.09
N ARG A 112 -14.08 -10.15 2.75
CA ARG A 112 -12.74 -10.35 2.16
C ARG A 112 -12.56 -11.78 1.66
N LYS A 113 -12.97 -12.78 2.44
CA LYS A 113 -12.91 -14.19 2.02
C LYS A 113 -13.78 -14.48 0.80
N MET A 114 -15.00 -13.93 0.76
CA MET A 114 -15.86 -14.04 -0.41
C MET A 114 -15.16 -13.48 -1.66
N ARG A 115 -14.54 -12.30 -1.53
CA ARG A 115 -13.88 -11.57 -2.63
C ARG A 115 -12.53 -12.14 -3.05
N LEU A 116 -11.93 -13.06 -2.30
CA LEU A 116 -10.76 -13.82 -2.76
C LEU A 116 -11.01 -14.52 -4.11
N LYS A 117 -12.27 -14.88 -4.42
CA LYS A 117 -12.63 -15.62 -5.63
C LYS A 117 -12.90 -14.72 -6.83
N ASP A 118 -13.45 -13.53 -6.61
CA ASP A 118 -14.09 -12.75 -7.66
C ASP A 118 -13.88 -11.23 -7.55
N MET A 119 -12.86 -10.77 -6.81
CA MET A 119 -12.55 -9.35 -6.67
C MET A 119 -12.50 -8.63 -8.03
N ARG A 120 -11.77 -9.18 -8.99
CA ARG A 120 -11.62 -8.60 -10.35
C ARG A 120 -12.91 -8.59 -11.17
N ALA A 121 -13.88 -9.43 -10.81
CA ALA A 121 -15.17 -9.48 -11.49
C ALA A 121 -16.11 -8.35 -11.03
N GLN A 122 -15.84 -7.75 -9.85
CA GLN A 122 -16.72 -6.76 -9.25
C GLN A 122 -16.81 -5.49 -10.12
N PRO A 123 -18.01 -4.91 -10.25
CA PRO A 123 -18.19 -3.65 -10.97
C PRO A 123 -17.31 -2.51 -10.42
N SER A 124 -17.16 -2.42 -9.09
CA SER A 124 -16.27 -1.43 -8.45
C SER A 124 -14.81 -1.64 -8.83
N PHE A 125 -14.31 -2.88 -8.82
CA PHE A 125 -12.95 -3.16 -9.29
C PHE A 125 -12.75 -2.74 -10.76
N LYS A 126 -13.70 -3.03 -11.64
CA LYS A 126 -13.64 -2.61 -13.05
C LYS A 126 -13.69 -1.09 -13.20
N ALA A 127 -14.47 -0.41 -12.36
CA ALA A 127 -14.50 1.04 -12.32
C ALA A 127 -13.16 1.63 -11.84
N ALA A 128 -12.55 1.05 -10.79
CA ALA A 128 -11.20 1.39 -10.36
C ALA A 128 -10.20 1.19 -11.50
N GLN A 129 -10.24 0.04 -12.18
CA GLN A 129 -9.33 -0.24 -13.29
C GLN A 129 -9.42 0.79 -14.43
N ALA A 130 -10.61 1.34 -14.66
CA ALA A 130 -10.83 2.34 -15.70
C ALA A 130 -10.37 3.75 -15.29
N SER A 131 -10.61 4.14 -14.03
CA SER A 131 -10.39 5.53 -13.58
C SER A 131 -9.15 5.72 -12.70
N TYR A 132 -8.82 4.72 -11.88
CA TYR A 132 -7.72 4.70 -10.92
C TYR A 132 -6.95 3.36 -11.03
N PRO A 133 -6.19 3.14 -12.11
CA PRO A 133 -5.56 1.85 -12.38
C PRO A 133 -4.60 1.39 -11.29
N GLN A 134 -3.91 2.33 -10.62
CA GLN A 134 -3.04 2.04 -9.47
C GLN A 134 -3.86 1.47 -8.30
N ASP A 135 -5.02 2.02 -7.98
CA ASP A 135 -5.93 1.47 -6.96
C ASP A 135 -6.37 0.04 -7.27
N ALA A 136 -6.69 -0.24 -8.54
CA ALA A 136 -7.06 -1.58 -8.97
C ALA A 136 -5.89 -2.56 -8.81
N ALA A 137 -4.66 -2.13 -9.13
CA ALA A 137 -3.47 -2.94 -8.91
C ALA A 137 -3.19 -3.17 -7.42
N ASP A 138 -3.39 -2.17 -6.58
CA ASP A 138 -3.24 -2.28 -5.13
C ASP A 138 -4.28 -3.22 -4.51
N LEU A 139 -5.55 -3.12 -4.93
CA LEU A 139 -6.60 -4.05 -4.51
C LEU A 139 -6.29 -5.49 -4.93
N ASP A 140 -5.85 -5.71 -6.17
CA ASP A 140 -5.55 -7.04 -6.70
C ASP A 140 -4.34 -7.67 -6.00
N SER A 141 -3.27 -6.91 -5.85
CA SER A 141 -2.05 -7.37 -5.19
C SER A 141 -2.27 -7.61 -3.68
N ALA A 142 -3.04 -6.74 -3.00
CA ALA A 142 -3.42 -6.98 -1.61
C ALA A 142 -4.37 -8.19 -1.44
N ASN A 143 -5.24 -8.47 -2.41
CA ASN A 143 -6.08 -9.66 -2.42
C ASN A 143 -5.25 -10.95 -2.65
N ALA A 144 -4.20 -10.88 -3.47
CA ALA A 144 -3.23 -11.96 -3.64
C ALA A 144 -2.41 -12.18 -2.35
N GLU A 145 -1.94 -11.12 -1.69
CA GLU A 145 -1.25 -11.20 -0.40
C GLU A 145 -2.12 -11.80 0.70
N LEU A 146 -3.42 -11.44 0.75
CA LEU A 146 -4.37 -12.06 1.67
C LEU A 146 -4.54 -13.56 1.39
N LYS A 147 -4.54 -13.98 0.13
CA LYS A 147 -4.55 -15.39 -0.22
C LYS A 147 -3.29 -16.11 0.27
N GLU A 148 -2.12 -15.52 0.03
CA GLU A 148 -0.84 -16.06 0.54
C GLU A 148 -0.83 -16.17 2.07
N GLU A 149 -1.35 -15.16 2.75
CA GLU A 149 -1.49 -15.16 4.20
C GLU A 149 -2.39 -16.29 4.70
N TRP A 150 -3.54 -16.48 4.05
CA TRP A 150 -4.47 -17.53 4.44
C TRP A 150 -3.87 -18.92 4.22
N ASP A 151 -3.24 -19.15 3.05
CA ASP A 151 -2.55 -20.40 2.75
C ASP A 151 -1.42 -20.67 3.76
N ASP A 152 -0.68 -19.64 4.16
CA ASP A 152 0.36 -19.71 5.19
C ASP A 152 -0.18 -20.09 6.57
N LEU A 153 -1.28 -19.46 7.01
CA LEU A 153 -1.89 -19.74 8.31
C LEU A 153 -2.42 -21.18 8.39
N LEU A 154 -2.93 -21.74 7.28
CA LEU A 154 -3.33 -23.15 7.21
C LEU A 154 -2.15 -24.11 7.37
N GLU A 155 -0.98 -23.76 6.84
CA GLU A 155 0.24 -24.55 7.04
C GLU A 155 0.78 -24.42 8.47
N VAL A 156 0.79 -23.20 9.01
CA VAL A 156 1.17 -22.91 10.40
C VAL A 156 0.28 -23.68 11.38
N GLU A 157 -1.03 -23.76 11.10
CA GLU A 157 -1.99 -24.52 11.91
C GLU A 157 -1.67 -26.02 11.91
N LYS A 158 -1.35 -26.59 10.74
CA LYS A 158 -0.92 -28.01 10.62
C LYS A 158 0.39 -28.28 11.36
N ALA A 159 1.30 -27.29 11.40
CA ALA A 159 2.59 -27.39 12.05
C ALA A 159 2.53 -27.13 13.58
N GLY A 160 1.37 -26.75 14.12
CA GLY A 160 1.19 -26.49 15.56
C GLY A 160 1.60 -25.09 16.02
N GLY A 161 1.82 -24.14 15.10
CA GLY A 161 2.16 -22.75 15.41
C GLY A 161 3.33 -22.19 14.58
N PRO A 162 3.55 -20.87 14.62
CA PRO A 162 4.57 -20.22 13.82
C PRO A 162 5.97 -20.38 14.43
N THR A 163 6.99 -20.50 13.57
CA THR A 163 8.40 -20.54 13.99
C THR A 163 9.23 -19.54 13.20
N VAL A 164 10.20 -18.89 13.85
CA VAL A 164 11.15 -17.99 13.17
C VAL A 164 11.86 -18.71 12.03
N THR A 165 12.28 -19.96 12.20
CA THR A 165 12.97 -20.75 11.17
C THR A 165 12.16 -20.86 9.88
N ARG A 166 10.86 -21.17 9.99
CA ARG A 166 9.97 -21.27 8.82
C ARG A 166 9.88 -19.96 8.05
N TYR A 167 9.70 -18.84 8.75
CA TYR A 167 9.58 -17.53 8.09
C TYR A 167 10.92 -17.05 7.52
N ALA A 168 12.03 -17.36 8.17
CA ALA A 168 13.37 -17.08 7.65
C ALA A 168 13.63 -17.80 6.31
N GLU A 169 13.25 -19.08 6.21
CA GLU A 169 13.32 -19.85 4.96
C GLU A 169 12.39 -19.31 3.87
N LYS A 170 11.12 -19.05 4.21
CA LYS A 170 10.12 -18.54 3.27
C LYS A 170 10.48 -17.15 2.74
N PHE A 171 11.02 -16.28 3.59
CA PHE A 171 11.48 -14.96 3.21
C PHE A 171 12.70 -15.04 2.28
N ALA A 172 13.71 -15.84 2.64
CA ALA A 172 14.89 -16.01 1.79
C ALA A 172 14.49 -16.47 0.37
N MET A 173 13.55 -17.41 0.28
CA MET A 173 13.00 -17.87 -1.00
C MET A 173 12.24 -16.78 -1.77
N LYS A 174 11.43 -15.96 -1.10
CA LYS A 174 10.69 -14.84 -1.72
C LYS A 174 11.64 -13.75 -2.21
N TRP A 175 12.58 -13.32 -1.39
CA TRP A 175 13.60 -12.34 -1.75
C TRP A 175 14.45 -12.80 -2.94
N VAL A 176 14.86 -14.07 -2.99
CA VAL A 176 15.60 -14.65 -4.12
C VAL A 176 14.79 -14.59 -5.41
N ARG A 177 13.48 -14.87 -5.36
CA ARG A 177 12.59 -14.73 -6.52
C ARG A 177 12.44 -13.28 -6.98
N GLU A 178 12.33 -12.35 -6.04
CA GLU A 178 12.11 -10.92 -6.32
C GLU A 178 13.42 -10.21 -6.75
N ASN A 179 14.59 -10.74 -6.36
CA ASN A 179 15.91 -10.15 -6.62
C ASN A 179 16.87 -11.13 -7.30
N PRO A 180 16.51 -11.73 -8.45
CA PRO A 180 17.25 -12.87 -9.03
C PRO A 180 18.67 -12.50 -9.46
N LYS A 181 18.92 -11.24 -9.87
CA LYS A 181 20.25 -10.75 -10.26
C LYS A 181 21.17 -10.51 -9.06
N THR A 182 20.62 -10.06 -7.94
CA THR A 182 21.36 -9.79 -6.69
C THR A 182 21.64 -11.10 -5.95
N ALA A 183 20.69 -12.03 -5.96
CA ALA A 183 20.84 -13.36 -5.37
C ALA A 183 21.99 -14.18 -5.97
N ALA A 184 22.31 -13.97 -7.26
CA ALA A 184 23.42 -14.64 -7.93
C ALA A 184 24.81 -14.23 -7.43
N PHE A 185 24.92 -13.12 -6.69
CA PHE A 185 26.19 -12.54 -6.21
C PHE A 185 26.40 -12.63 -4.69
N ILE A 186 25.39 -13.07 -3.91
CA ILE A 186 25.45 -13.15 -2.44
C ILE A 186 25.54 -14.60 -1.98
N SER A 187 26.46 -14.89 -1.05
CA SER A 187 26.59 -16.21 -0.41
C SER A 187 25.28 -16.63 0.28
N THR A 188 24.83 -17.86 0.02
CA THR A 188 23.61 -18.50 0.57
C THR A 188 23.50 -18.47 2.10
N SER A 189 24.60 -18.21 2.81
CA SER A 189 24.67 -18.18 4.29
C SER A 189 24.31 -16.83 4.94
N LEU A 190 24.09 -15.75 4.18
CA LEU A 190 23.82 -14.41 4.73
C LEU A 190 22.36 -13.92 4.58
N LEU A 191 21.51 -14.69 3.89
CA LEU A 191 20.16 -14.29 3.49
C LEU A 191 19.10 -14.22 4.62
N PRO A 192 19.02 -15.18 5.57
CA PRO A 192 17.87 -15.22 6.48
C PRO A 192 17.95 -14.19 7.61
N ALA A 193 19.15 -13.86 8.08
CA ALA A 193 19.35 -13.03 9.26
C ALA A 193 19.39 -11.52 8.95
N ALA A 194 19.90 -11.13 7.77
CA ALA A 194 20.00 -9.72 7.38
C ALA A 194 18.66 -9.09 7.01
N ALA A 195 17.84 -9.79 6.25
CA ALA A 195 16.56 -9.25 5.87
C ALA A 195 15.55 -9.27 7.03
N ALA A 196 15.58 -10.30 7.89
CA ALA A 196 14.76 -10.33 9.10
C ALA A 196 15.08 -9.18 10.08
N ALA A 197 16.33 -8.67 10.10
CA ALA A 197 16.74 -7.55 10.95
C ALA A 197 16.31 -6.18 10.39
N GLU A 198 16.45 -5.95 9.08
CA GLU A 198 15.91 -4.75 8.39
C GLU A 198 14.38 -4.65 8.52
N LEU A 199 13.70 -5.80 8.57
CA LEU A 199 12.24 -5.90 8.71
C LEU A 199 11.67 -5.36 10.02
N ILE A 200 12.49 -5.32 11.09
CA ILE A 200 12.04 -4.93 12.45
C ILE A 200 12.56 -3.54 12.81
N ILE A 201 13.68 -3.12 12.20
CA ILE A 201 14.31 -1.81 12.43
C ILE A 201 14.63 -1.18 11.06
N PRO A 202 13.82 -0.19 10.61
CA PRO A 202 14.10 0.53 9.38
C PRO A 202 15.50 1.19 9.42
N GLY A 203 16.37 0.85 8.46
CA GLY A 203 17.72 1.42 8.32
C GLY A 203 18.89 0.58 8.87
N ALA A 204 18.65 -0.66 9.33
CA ALA A 204 19.69 -1.54 9.86
C ALA A 204 20.45 -2.30 8.75
N THR A 205 21.67 -1.91 8.39
CA THR A 205 22.51 -2.63 7.40
C THR A 205 22.71 -4.13 7.71
N PRO A 206 23.14 -4.97 6.74
CA PRO A 206 23.53 -6.37 6.99
C PRO A 206 24.58 -6.54 8.11
N LEU A 207 25.34 -5.50 8.44
CA LEU A 207 26.33 -5.49 9.51
C LEU A 207 25.71 -5.43 10.93
N THR A 208 24.47 -4.95 11.06
CA THR A 208 23.75 -4.88 12.36
C THR A 208 23.15 -6.21 12.80
N VAL A 209 23.31 -7.27 12.01
CA VAL A 209 22.80 -8.63 12.24
C VAL A 209 23.59 -9.39 13.31
N PHE A 210 24.64 -8.79 13.86
CA PHE A 210 25.31 -9.26 15.08
C PHE A 210 24.48 -9.04 16.38
N LEU A 211 23.15 -8.97 16.29
CA LEU A 211 22.24 -8.68 17.41
C LEU A 211 21.52 -9.94 17.95
N GLY A 212 22.27 -11.03 18.18
CA GLY A 212 22.03 -12.08 19.17
C GLY A 212 20.62 -12.67 19.39
N ASP A 213 20.42 -13.19 20.61
CA ASP A 213 19.26 -13.98 21.09
C ASP A 213 17.97 -13.15 21.27
N LYS A 214 18.10 -11.82 21.44
CA LYS A 214 16.97 -10.91 21.72
C LYS A 214 16.15 -10.56 20.49
N ALA A 215 16.78 -10.35 19.33
CA ALA A 215 16.06 -10.05 18.08
C ALA A 215 15.20 -11.25 17.64
N VAL A 216 15.75 -12.46 17.74
CA VAL A 216 15.02 -13.71 17.45
C VAL A 216 13.81 -13.88 18.37
N LYS A 217 13.97 -13.61 19.67
CA LYS A 217 12.86 -13.64 20.64
C LYS A 217 11.77 -12.62 20.30
N LEU A 218 12.16 -11.43 19.86
CA LEU A 218 11.21 -10.38 19.46
C LEU A 218 10.38 -10.78 18.23
N VAL A 219 11.02 -11.34 17.20
CA VAL A 219 10.30 -11.85 16.01
C VAL A 219 9.38 -13.00 16.39
N GLN A 220 9.87 -13.95 17.20
CA GLN A 220 9.07 -15.08 17.64
C GLN A 220 7.84 -14.60 18.43
N ALA A 221 7.98 -13.58 19.27
CA ALA A 221 6.86 -12.98 20.01
C ALA A 221 5.85 -12.31 19.06
N GLN A 222 6.29 -11.55 18.05
CA GLN A 222 5.39 -10.93 17.06
C GLN A 222 4.63 -11.97 16.23
N LEU A 223 5.32 -13.04 15.81
CA LEU A 223 4.69 -14.16 15.10
C LEU A 223 3.65 -14.87 15.98
N GLN A 224 3.97 -15.08 17.26
CA GLN A 224 3.07 -15.68 18.23
C GLN A 224 1.84 -14.80 18.49
N GLU A 225 2.03 -13.49 18.67
CA GLU A 225 0.94 -12.53 18.83
C GLU A 225 0.00 -12.55 17.61
N LYS A 226 0.57 -12.53 16.39
CA LYS A 226 -0.23 -12.64 15.17
C LYS A 226 -1.04 -13.94 15.15
N TRP A 227 -0.42 -15.05 15.51
CA TRP A 227 -1.08 -16.36 15.54
C TRP A 227 -2.25 -16.37 16.53
N GLU A 228 -2.10 -15.77 17.71
CA GLU A 228 -3.18 -15.61 18.68
C GLU A 228 -4.31 -14.73 18.12
N GLN A 229 -3.98 -13.59 17.49
CA GLN A 229 -4.96 -12.70 16.85
C GLN A 229 -5.71 -13.39 15.71
N TRP A 230 -5.05 -14.27 14.96
CA TRP A 230 -5.69 -15.11 13.96
C TRP A 230 -6.70 -16.07 14.61
N GLN A 231 -6.31 -16.77 15.67
CA GLN A 231 -7.19 -17.72 16.36
C GLN A 231 -8.49 -17.03 16.82
N GLN A 232 -8.42 -15.77 17.23
CA GLN A 232 -9.59 -14.99 17.64
C GLN A 232 -10.59 -14.75 16.50
N VAL A 233 -10.12 -14.56 15.26
CA VAL A 233 -10.97 -14.22 14.10
C VAL A 233 -11.22 -15.38 13.15
N ARG A 234 -10.56 -16.52 13.39
CA ARG A 234 -10.66 -17.73 12.57
C ARG A 234 -12.10 -18.21 12.40
N SER A 235 -12.91 -18.13 13.45
CA SER A 235 -14.34 -18.50 13.38
C SER A 235 -15.09 -17.63 12.39
N ASP A 236 -14.90 -16.29 12.44
CA ASP A 236 -15.54 -15.37 11.51
C ASP A 236 -15.07 -15.58 10.08
N TRP A 237 -13.76 -15.72 9.88
CA TRP A 237 -13.21 -16.06 8.57
C TRP A 237 -13.81 -17.35 8.02
N ASN A 238 -14.10 -18.34 8.85
CA ASN A 238 -14.66 -19.62 8.41
C ASN A 238 -16.18 -19.63 8.25
N MET A 239 -16.88 -18.56 8.63
CA MET A 239 -18.29 -18.39 8.30
C MET A 239 -18.50 -18.15 6.80
N GLY A 240 -19.74 -18.37 6.35
CA GLY A 240 -20.16 -18.03 4.99
C GLY A 240 -20.08 -16.52 4.71
N PRO A 241 -20.34 -16.10 3.46
CA PRO A 241 -20.35 -14.67 3.11
C PRO A 241 -21.34 -13.89 4.00
N PRO A 242 -21.12 -12.58 4.22
CA PRO A 242 -22.10 -11.75 4.90
C PRO A 242 -23.33 -11.53 4.00
N GLU A 243 -24.42 -11.10 4.62
CA GLU A 243 -25.69 -10.84 3.94
C GLU A 243 -25.52 -9.84 2.80
N ALA A 244 -26.39 -9.94 1.79
CA ALA A 244 -26.29 -9.14 0.57
C ALA A 244 -26.26 -7.61 0.84
N PRO A 245 -27.06 -7.03 1.77
CA PRO A 245 -26.95 -5.60 2.08
C PRO A 245 -25.59 -5.19 2.65
N ILE A 246 -24.98 -6.05 3.47
CA ILE A 246 -23.64 -5.80 4.04
C ILE A 246 -22.59 -5.85 2.93
N SER A 247 -22.62 -6.91 2.12
CA SER A 247 -21.72 -7.06 0.98
C SER A 247 -21.87 -5.91 -0.01
N ALA A 248 -23.10 -5.47 -0.29
CA ALA A 248 -23.38 -4.37 -1.22
C ALA A 248 -22.82 -3.03 -0.73
N LEU A 249 -22.90 -2.73 0.57
CA LEU A 249 -22.23 -1.54 1.13
C LEU A 249 -20.71 -1.65 0.90
N TYR A 250 -20.12 -2.80 1.24
CA TYR A 250 -18.69 -3.02 1.13
C TYR A 250 -18.19 -3.00 -0.31
N ASP A 251 -18.97 -3.53 -1.25
CA ASP A 251 -18.62 -3.58 -2.68
C ASP A 251 -18.69 -2.22 -3.37
N ASN A 252 -19.54 -1.30 -2.89
CA ASN A 252 -19.80 -0.06 -3.61
C ASN A 252 -19.28 1.19 -2.89
N TYR A 253 -19.07 1.14 -1.57
CA TYR A 253 -18.84 2.35 -0.77
C TYR A 253 -17.65 2.26 0.20
N MET A 254 -17.28 1.07 0.67
CA MET A 254 -16.19 0.91 1.63
C MET A 254 -14.84 0.73 0.95
N HIS A 255 -13.83 1.47 1.41
CA HIS A 255 -12.46 1.37 0.93
C HIS A 255 -11.68 0.29 1.70
N ASP A 256 -10.55 -0.12 1.11
CA ASP A 256 -9.56 -1.00 1.70
C ASP A 256 -8.26 -0.20 1.93
N SER A 257 -8.13 0.37 3.12
CA SER A 257 -6.93 1.15 3.48
C SER A 257 -5.66 0.30 3.50
N ARG A 258 -5.76 -1.03 3.72
CA ARG A 258 -4.59 -1.90 3.75
C ARG A 258 -4.02 -2.11 2.35
N ALA A 259 -4.87 -2.08 1.32
CA ALA A 259 -4.42 -2.14 -0.08
C ALA A 259 -3.52 -0.95 -0.45
N TRP A 260 -3.85 0.26 0.01
CA TRP A 260 -3.06 1.48 -0.22
C TRP A 260 -1.90 1.71 0.74
N PHE A 261 -1.96 1.14 1.94
CA PHE A 261 -0.93 1.40 2.95
C PHE A 261 0.39 0.69 2.58
N LYS A 262 1.23 1.37 1.79
CA LYS A 262 2.53 0.92 1.25
C LYS A 262 3.72 1.61 1.97
N PRO A 263 3.98 1.38 3.27
CA PRO A 263 5.05 2.07 4.00
C PRO A 263 6.48 1.75 3.53
N LEU A 264 6.66 0.68 2.75
CA LEU A 264 7.92 0.31 2.10
C LEU A 264 7.90 0.61 0.59
N GLY A 265 6.81 1.21 0.10
CA GLY A 265 6.62 1.61 -1.29
C GLY A 265 7.07 3.04 -1.53
N ASP A 266 6.80 3.49 -2.75
CA ASP A 266 6.96 4.88 -3.13
C ASP A 266 5.56 5.47 -3.15
N ASP A 267 5.43 6.77 -2.90
CA ASP A 267 4.22 7.49 -3.28
C ASP A 267 4.06 7.42 -4.81
N ASP A 268 2.83 7.44 -5.30
CA ASP A 268 2.54 7.16 -6.71
C ASP A 268 3.25 8.13 -7.67
N ASP A 269 3.41 9.40 -7.28
CA ASP A 269 4.15 10.39 -8.06
C ASP A 269 5.66 10.09 -8.10
N VAL A 270 6.25 9.68 -6.97
CA VAL A 270 7.64 9.25 -6.87
C VAL A 270 7.88 8.01 -7.72
N TRP A 271 7.00 7.01 -7.63
CA TRP A 271 7.07 5.81 -8.46
C TRP A 271 7.01 6.16 -9.95
N ASN A 272 5.99 6.93 -10.35
CA ASN A 272 5.79 7.33 -11.73
C ASN A 272 6.97 8.16 -12.26
N HIS A 273 7.54 9.02 -11.42
CA HIS A 273 8.73 9.78 -11.75
C HIS A 273 9.91 8.86 -12.06
N LYS A 274 10.19 7.87 -11.21
CA LYS A 274 11.28 6.89 -11.44
C LYS A 274 11.11 6.17 -12.77
N GLN A 275 9.90 5.68 -13.07
CA GLN A 275 9.61 5.00 -14.34
C GLN A 275 9.84 5.91 -15.55
N ILE A 276 9.42 7.18 -15.46
CA ILE A 276 9.65 8.16 -16.53
C ILE A 276 11.15 8.45 -16.69
N GLN A 277 11.92 8.61 -15.61
CA GLN A 277 13.36 8.84 -15.70
C GLN A 277 14.10 7.66 -16.33
N GLU A 278 13.68 6.43 -16.05
CA GLU A 278 14.23 5.25 -16.72
C GLU A 278 13.97 5.27 -18.24
N LEU A 279 12.75 5.62 -18.67
CA LEU A 279 12.42 5.74 -20.09
C LEU A 279 13.22 6.87 -20.75
N LYS A 280 13.36 8.03 -20.09
CA LYS A 280 14.17 9.15 -20.58
C LYS A 280 15.64 8.79 -20.70
N THR A 281 16.18 8.06 -19.73
CA THR A 281 17.57 7.60 -19.76
C THR A 281 17.80 6.67 -20.95
N LYS A 282 16.91 5.69 -21.17
CA LYS A 282 16.96 4.80 -22.34
C LYS A 282 16.90 5.56 -23.66
N GLN A 283 16.03 6.57 -23.76
CA GLN A 283 15.91 7.41 -24.95
C GLN A 283 17.18 8.24 -25.19
N ALA A 284 17.74 8.86 -24.14
CA ALA A 284 18.96 9.65 -24.25
C ALA A 284 20.20 8.80 -24.59
N ASP A 285 20.31 7.58 -24.02
CA ASP A 285 21.35 6.62 -24.39
C ASP A 285 21.25 6.22 -25.86
N PHE A 286 20.03 5.97 -26.33
CA PHE A 286 19.76 5.68 -27.73
C PHE A 286 20.15 6.84 -28.64
N GLU A 287 19.75 8.07 -28.33
CA GLU A 287 20.09 9.26 -29.13
C GLU A 287 21.60 9.49 -29.21
N ARG A 288 22.33 9.30 -28.09
CA ARG A 288 23.79 9.33 -28.07
C ARG A 288 24.40 8.26 -28.96
N ALA A 289 23.93 7.02 -28.84
CA ALA A 289 24.42 5.88 -29.62
C ALA A 289 24.13 6.06 -31.11
N HIS A 290 22.93 6.53 -31.47
CA HIS A 290 22.51 6.81 -32.84
C HIS A 290 23.29 7.96 -33.45
N ALA A 291 23.49 9.06 -32.73
CA ALA A 291 24.32 10.18 -33.19
C ALA A 291 25.79 9.76 -33.40
N ALA A 292 26.34 8.94 -32.49
CA ALA A 292 27.68 8.40 -32.63
C ALA A 292 27.79 7.41 -33.81
N TRP A 293 26.77 6.59 -34.04
CA TRP A 293 26.68 5.73 -35.23
C TRP A 293 26.61 6.56 -36.51
N LYS A 294 25.73 7.55 -36.58
CA LYS A 294 25.55 8.42 -37.76
C LYS A 294 26.85 9.14 -38.13
N LYS A 295 27.54 9.71 -37.14
CA LYS A 295 28.85 10.37 -37.38
C LYS A 295 29.89 9.40 -37.95
N ARG A 296 29.90 8.14 -37.52
CA ARG A 296 30.83 7.11 -38.03
C ARG A 296 30.44 6.65 -39.44
N ALA A 297 29.15 6.43 -39.67
CA ALA A 297 28.62 6.07 -40.97
C ALA A 297 28.90 7.16 -42.02
N ASP A 298 28.65 8.43 -41.69
CA ASP A 298 28.91 9.57 -42.56
C ASP A 298 30.42 9.77 -42.84
N ALA A 299 31.28 9.42 -41.87
CA ALA A 299 32.74 9.51 -41.99
C ALA A 299 33.40 8.27 -42.63
N GLY A 300 32.64 7.21 -42.93
CA GLY A 300 33.18 5.94 -43.44
C GLY A 300 34.12 5.22 -42.47
N VAL A 301 34.04 5.51 -41.16
CA VAL A 301 34.93 4.93 -40.14
C VAL A 301 34.33 3.62 -39.62
N PRO A 302 35.10 2.52 -39.56
CA PRO A 302 34.62 1.25 -39.02
C PRO A 302 34.17 1.37 -37.56
N GLY A 303 33.05 0.74 -37.23
CA GLY A 303 32.53 0.72 -35.86
C GLY A 303 33.21 -0.29 -34.93
N PRO A 304 32.94 -0.23 -33.61
CA PRO A 304 33.52 -1.15 -32.62
C PRO A 304 33.28 -2.63 -32.94
N TRP A 305 32.10 -2.97 -33.47
CA TRP A 305 31.76 -4.33 -33.89
C TRP A 305 32.59 -4.78 -35.11
N GLN A 306 32.77 -3.91 -36.09
CA GLN A 306 33.60 -4.17 -37.28
C GLN A 306 35.09 -4.25 -36.91
N ALA A 307 35.57 -3.39 -36.01
CA ALA A 307 36.93 -3.40 -35.49
C ALA A 307 37.23 -4.66 -34.66
N ALA A 308 36.28 -5.10 -33.83
CA ALA A 308 36.40 -6.33 -33.04
C ALA A 308 36.43 -7.59 -33.93
N GLN A 309 35.63 -7.64 -34.99
CA GLN A 309 35.71 -8.74 -35.97
C GLN A 309 36.99 -8.71 -36.79
N GLY A 310 37.49 -7.52 -37.16
CA GLY A 310 38.78 -7.36 -37.84
C GLY A 310 40.00 -7.76 -36.99
N MET A 311 39.90 -7.72 -35.65
CA MET A 311 40.94 -8.19 -34.73
C MET A 311 40.81 -9.68 -34.36
N GLY A 312 39.61 -10.27 -34.48
CA GLY A 312 39.36 -11.68 -34.16
C GLY A 312 39.70 -12.66 -35.29
N SER A 313 39.80 -12.21 -36.54
CA SER A 313 40.05 -13.06 -37.71
C SER A 313 41.42 -12.85 -38.35
N ALA A 314 42.49 -13.10 -37.60
CA ALA A 314 43.83 -13.22 -38.19
C ALA A 314 44.01 -14.45 -39.12
N THR A 315 42.95 -15.23 -39.44
CA THR A 315 43.11 -16.54 -40.12
C THR A 315 42.13 -16.91 -41.24
N LEU A 316 41.30 -16.02 -41.80
CA LEU A 316 40.49 -16.40 -42.98
C LEU A 316 40.56 -15.37 -44.11
N SER A 317 41.30 -15.77 -45.14
CA SER A 317 41.42 -15.23 -46.50
C SER A 317 40.09 -14.78 -47.11
N TRP A 318 39.94 -13.47 -47.35
CA TRP A 318 38.98 -12.92 -48.32
C TRP A 318 39.68 -11.84 -49.15
N GLY A 319 39.52 -11.91 -50.48
CA GLY A 319 40.28 -11.14 -51.46
C GLY A 319 40.03 -9.61 -51.46
N PRO A 320 40.81 -8.86 -52.26
CA PRO A 320 40.76 -7.40 -52.30
C PRO A 320 39.41 -6.93 -52.86
N GLY A 321 38.50 -6.49 -51.99
CA GLY A 321 37.20 -5.92 -52.39
C GLY A 321 36.02 -6.22 -51.46
N THR A 322 36.17 -7.06 -50.43
CA THR A 322 35.06 -7.32 -49.49
C THR A 322 35.16 -6.42 -48.26
N GLY A 323 34.60 -5.22 -48.36
CA GLY A 323 34.37 -4.36 -47.19
C GLY A 323 33.40 -5.04 -46.22
N PHE A 324 33.65 -4.95 -44.92
CA PHE A 324 32.70 -5.42 -43.91
C PHE A 324 31.32 -4.78 -44.15
N PRO A 325 30.21 -5.53 -43.99
CA PRO A 325 28.88 -4.94 -44.11
C PRO A 325 28.75 -3.75 -43.15
N PRO A 326 28.08 -2.66 -43.56
CA PRO A 326 27.91 -1.47 -42.72
C PRO A 326 27.24 -1.85 -41.40
N GLU A 327 27.71 -1.26 -40.29
CA GLU A 327 27.12 -1.48 -38.97
C GLU A 327 25.62 -1.16 -39.02
N PRO A 328 24.74 -2.07 -38.56
CA PRO A 328 23.30 -1.85 -38.62
C PRO A 328 22.90 -0.62 -37.80
N GLU A 329 21.94 0.15 -38.33
CA GLU A 329 21.40 1.33 -37.64
C GLU A 329 20.80 0.93 -36.27
N PRO A 330 21.21 1.58 -35.17
CA PRO A 330 20.59 1.37 -33.87
C PRO A 330 19.08 1.64 -33.93
N ARG A 331 18.28 0.75 -33.34
CA ARG A 331 16.83 0.93 -33.22
C ARG A 331 16.48 1.51 -31.85
N SER A 332 15.40 2.30 -31.79
CA SER A 332 14.93 2.84 -30.52
C SER A 332 14.61 1.71 -29.54
N PRO A 333 15.05 1.80 -28.28
CA PRO A 333 14.74 0.83 -27.24
C PRO A 333 13.32 0.98 -26.68
N LEU A 334 12.62 2.08 -27.02
CA LEU A 334 11.27 2.35 -26.56
C LEU A 334 10.22 1.77 -27.50
N THR A 335 9.14 1.24 -26.93
CA THR A 335 7.93 0.92 -27.69
C THR A 335 7.23 2.21 -28.14
N ALA A 336 6.35 2.11 -29.14
CA ALA A 336 5.53 3.25 -29.57
C ALA A 336 4.69 3.84 -28.42
N GLN A 337 4.20 2.99 -27.51
CA GLN A 337 3.45 3.42 -26.33
C GLN A 337 4.33 4.18 -25.33
N GLN A 338 5.56 3.72 -25.10
CA GLN A 338 6.51 4.41 -24.22
C GLN A 338 6.95 5.76 -24.79
N ALA A 339 7.17 5.84 -26.10
CA ALA A 339 7.49 7.08 -26.77
C ALA A 339 6.33 8.11 -26.69
N ASP A 340 5.09 7.66 -26.91
CA ASP A 340 3.90 8.50 -26.73
C ASP A 340 3.74 8.98 -25.27
N LEU A 341 3.98 8.09 -24.31
CA LEU A 341 3.95 8.42 -22.88
C LEU A 341 4.94 9.54 -22.52
N LEU A 342 6.20 9.42 -22.95
CA LEU A 342 7.20 10.47 -22.73
C LEU A 342 6.77 11.80 -23.36
N LYS A 343 6.21 11.76 -24.57
CA LYS A 343 5.69 12.94 -25.26
C LYS A 343 4.55 13.61 -24.49
N ARG A 344 3.57 12.82 -24.01
CA ARG A 344 2.46 13.32 -23.18
C ARG A 344 2.96 13.95 -21.89
N TYR A 345 3.88 13.27 -21.20
CA TYR A 345 4.50 13.77 -19.98
C TYR A 345 5.26 15.09 -20.20
N ASP A 346 6.11 15.17 -21.22
CA ASP A 346 6.90 16.38 -21.49
C ASP A 346 6.00 17.57 -21.86
N ALA A 347 4.94 17.33 -22.64
CA ALA A 347 3.95 18.35 -22.97
C ALA A 347 3.18 18.83 -21.73
N ALA A 348 2.74 17.91 -20.86
CA ALA A 348 2.04 18.24 -19.63
C ALA A 348 2.94 19.04 -18.67
N MET A 349 4.19 18.59 -18.47
CA MET A 349 5.17 19.30 -17.64
C MET A 349 5.50 20.69 -18.18
N GLN A 350 5.66 20.84 -19.50
CA GLN A 350 5.90 22.14 -20.11
C GLN A 350 4.70 23.08 -19.92
N THR A 351 3.48 22.57 -20.07
CA THR A 351 2.24 23.33 -19.86
C THR A 351 2.11 23.76 -18.40
N ALA A 352 2.33 22.84 -17.46
CA ALA A 352 2.33 23.13 -16.02
C ALA A 352 3.37 24.19 -15.63
N ARG A 353 4.59 24.12 -16.20
CA ARG A 353 5.64 25.12 -15.98
C ARG A 353 5.25 26.50 -16.50
N LYS A 354 4.65 26.57 -17.70
CA LYS A 354 4.16 27.83 -18.28
C LYS A 354 3.05 28.44 -17.43
N ALA A 355 2.07 27.65 -17.00
CA ALA A 355 0.97 28.12 -16.14
C ALA A 355 1.49 28.63 -14.79
N ARG A 356 2.42 27.90 -14.14
CA ARG A 356 3.08 28.35 -12.91
C ARG A 356 3.88 29.64 -13.09
N ALA A 357 4.61 29.77 -14.21
CA ALA A 357 5.33 30.99 -14.53
C ALA A 357 4.39 32.20 -14.73
N ALA A 358 3.17 31.95 -15.23
CA ALA A 358 2.10 32.94 -15.33
C ALA A 358 1.35 33.21 -14.00
N LYS A 359 1.72 32.52 -12.90
CA LYS A 359 1.05 32.59 -11.59
C LYS A 359 -0.44 32.23 -11.66
N ASP A 360 -0.80 31.33 -12.56
CA ASP A 360 -2.16 30.80 -12.63
C ASP A 360 -2.48 30.01 -11.34
N PRO A 361 -3.52 30.37 -10.57
CA PRO A 361 -3.90 29.67 -9.34
C PRO A 361 -4.37 28.23 -9.57
N SER A 362 -4.71 27.86 -10.81
CA SER A 362 -5.11 26.51 -11.21
C SER A 362 -3.96 25.67 -11.78
N ALA A 363 -2.74 26.20 -11.80
CA ALA A 363 -1.60 25.51 -12.39
C ALA A 363 -1.28 24.20 -11.63
N PRO A 364 -1.19 23.06 -12.34
CA PRO A 364 -0.94 21.78 -11.68
C PRO A 364 0.48 21.71 -11.11
N THR A 365 0.61 21.05 -9.96
CA THR A 365 1.90 20.69 -9.37
C THR A 365 2.55 19.56 -10.16
N ASP A 366 3.85 19.31 -9.94
CA ASP A 366 4.53 18.17 -10.55
C ASP A 366 3.87 16.85 -10.12
N SER A 367 3.46 16.75 -8.85
CA SER A 367 2.71 15.60 -8.32
C SER A 367 1.40 15.40 -9.07
N ALA A 368 0.60 16.47 -9.27
CA ALA A 368 -0.66 16.38 -10.03
C ALA A 368 -0.45 15.94 -11.49
N VAL A 369 0.65 16.33 -12.13
CA VAL A 369 0.99 15.84 -13.48
C VAL A 369 1.41 14.37 -13.44
N LEU A 370 2.16 13.97 -12.41
CA LEU A 370 2.65 12.60 -12.22
C LEU A 370 1.57 11.63 -11.74
N THR A 371 0.42 12.10 -11.26
CA THR A 371 -0.71 11.25 -10.88
C THR A 371 -1.90 11.34 -11.83
N ASP A 372 -1.87 12.23 -12.84
CA ASP A 372 -2.92 12.29 -13.87
C ASP A 372 -2.86 11.05 -14.80
N PRO A 373 -3.90 10.18 -14.81
CA PRO A 373 -3.94 9.00 -15.67
C PRO A 373 -3.84 9.31 -17.18
N LYS A 374 -4.24 10.52 -17.60
CA LYS A 374 -4.10 10.97 -18.99
C LYS A 374 -2.65 11.24 -19.38
N VAL A 375 -1.78 11.45 -18.40
CA VAL A 375 -0.34 11.66 -18.60
C VAL A 375 0.41 10.36 -18.38
N THR A 376 0.14 9.66 -17.28
CA THR A 376 0.92 8.48 -16.85
C THR A 376 0.35 7.15 -17.29
N GLY A 377 -0.82 7.15 -17.97
CA GLY A 377 -1.41 5.93 -18.52
C GLY A 377 -0.43 5.15 -19.39
N GLY A 378 -0.17 3.90 -19.03
CA GLY A 378 0.81 3.02 -19.65
C GLY A 378 2.12 2.83 -18.85
N LEU A 379 2.33 3.57 -17.76
CA LEU A 379 3.39 3.26 -16.81
C LEU A 379 3.15 1.91 -16.11
N ALA A 380 4.25 1.27 -15.71
CA ALA A 380 4.17 0.12 -14.81
C ALA A 380 3.58 0.58 -13.47
N LEU A 381 2.60 -0.16 -12.97
CA LEU A 381 1.96 0.11 -11.68
C LEU A 381 2.80 -0.49 -10.56
N GLN A 382 2.79 0.17 -9.39
CA GLN A 382 3.44 -0.37 -8.22
C GLN A 382 2.54 -1.46 -7.61
N THR A 383 3.07 -2.66 -7.41
CA THR A 383 2.30 -3.80 -6.87
C THR A 383 2.85 -4.33 -5.55
N SER A 384 3.83 -3.63 -4.97
CA SER A 384 4.55 -4.01 -3.75
C SER A 384 4.76 -2.78 -2.85
N GLY A 385 5.47 -2.96 -1.74
CA GLY A 385 5.73 -1.89 -0.76
C GLY A 385 4.78 -1.92 0.45
N ARG A 386 3.80 -2.83 0.47
CA ARG A 386 3.03 -3.15 1.66
C ARG A 386 3.89 -3.89 2.68
N GLU A 387 3.53 -3.73 3.96
CA GLU A 387 4.12 -4.54 5.03
C GLU A 387 3.90 -6.03 4.76
N PHE A 388 4.85 -6.86 5.20
CA PHE A 388 4.78 -8.30 5.02
C PHE A 388 3.55 -8.89 5.72
N TYR A 389 2.77 -9.69 4.99
CA TYR A 389 1.54 -10.27 5.53
C TYR A 389 1.79 -11.11 6.79
N PHE A 390 2.96 -11.75 6.93
CA PHE A 390 3.27 -12.58 8.10
C PHE A 390 3.52 -11.79 9.38
N LEU A 391 3.74 -10.47 9.30
CA LEU A 391 3.78 -9.58 10.45
C LEU A 391 2.49 -8.76 10.55
N TRP A 392 2.04 -8.15 9.45
CA TRP A 392 0.98 -7.13 9.45
C TRP A 392 -0.13 -7.40 8.42
N GLY A 393 -0.58 -8.66 8.34
CA GLY A 393 -1.61 -9.09 7.40
C GLY A 393 -3.04 -8.73 7.80
N PHE A 394 -4.01 -9.16 6.98
CA PHE A 394 -5.44 -8.91 7.15
C PHE A 394 -6.07 -9.82 8.22
N LEU A 395 -5.53 -11.00 8.45
CA LEU A 395 -6.19 -12.05 9.23
C LEU A 395 -5.86 -11.98 10.72
N ARG A 396 -6.09 -10.81 11.33
CA ARG A 396 -5.77 -10.55 12.75
C ARG A 396 -6.68 -9.50 13.37
N TRP A 397 -7.22 -9.77 14.55
CA TRP A 397 -7.85 -8.73 15.36
C TRP A 397 -6.79 -7.83 15.98
N ARG A 398 -6.96 -6.50 15.88
CA ARG A 398 -6.05 -5.55 16.51
C ARG A 398 -6.53 -5.21 17.91
N THR A 399 -5.58 -4.98 18.80
CA THR A 399 -5.83 -4.60 20.18
C THR A 399 -6.68 -3.33 20.28
N VAL A 400 -7.80 -3.43 20.97
CA VAL A 400 -8.64 -2.28 21.36
C VAL A 400 -8.34 -1.94 22.81
N PHE A 401 -8.28 -0.64 23.14
CA PHE A 401 -8.12 -0.19 24.52
C PHE A 401 -9.43 0.45 25.00
N VAL A 402 -9.89 0.04 26.18
CA VAL A 402 -11.05 0.57 26.88
C VAL A 402 -10.54 1.15 28.20
N ASN A 403 -10.73 2.45 28.40
CA ASN A 403 -10.27 3.18 29.59
C ASN A 403 -8.76 2.99 29.89
N GLY A 404 -7.93 2.97 28.83
CA GLY A 404 -6.48 2.77 28.96
C GLY A 404 -6.07 1.32 29.26
N VAL A 405 -7.03 0.40 29.35
CA VAL A 405 -6.79 -1.04 29.54
C VAL A 405 -7.11 -1.76 28.25
N ARG A 406 -6.33 -2.76 27.87
CA ARG A 406 -6.66 -3.58 26.70
C ARG A 406 -7.99 -4.30 26.91
N TRP A 407 -8.86 -4.21 25.91
CA TRP A 407 -10.19 -4.82 25.89
C TRP A 407 -10.11 -6.34 25.85
N ASP A 408 -9.24 -6.85 24.99
CA ASP A 408 -8.86 -8.25 24.97
C ASP A 408 -7.48 -8.35 25.63
N GLN A 409 -7.40 -9.04 26.77
CA GLN A 409 -6.13 -9.18 27.47
C GLN A 409 -5.14 -9.96 26.59
N PRO A 410 -3.89 -9.52 26.48
CA PRO A 410 -2.86 -10.43 25.99
C PRO A 410 -2.59 -11.55 27.00
N ARG A 411 -2.25 -12.74 26.48
CA ARG A 411 -1.40 -13.71 27.19
C ARG A 411 0.09 -13.36 27.05
N VAL A 412 0.48 -12.47 26.13
CA VAL A 412 1.87 -12.02 25.85
C VAL A 412 1.95 -10.48 25.68
N PRO A 413 2.82 -9.76 26.41
CA PRO A 413 3.00 -8.31 26.25
C PRO A 413 3.42 -7.90 24.82
N THR A 414 2.97 -6.74 24.32
CA THR A 414 3.48 -6.25 23.02
C THR A 414 4.89 -5.69 23.15
N VAL A 415 5.60 -5.59 22.02
CA VAL A 415 6.91 -4.94 21.94
C VAL A 415 6.89 -3.53 22.51
N GLN A 416 5.85 -2.73 22.22
CA GLN A 416 5.74 -1.38 22.82
C GLN A 416 5.57 -1.44 24.34
N GLU A 417 4.83 -2.40 24.89
CA GLU A 417 4.65 -2.55 26.33
C GLU A 417 5.92 -3.07 27.01
N GLU A 418 6.66 -3.98 26.39
CA GLU A 418 7.97 -4.40 26.88
C GLU A 418 8.98 -3.25 26.81
N MET A 419 8.97 -2.46 25.74
CA MET A 419 9.85 -1.29 25.59
C MET A 419 9.50 -0.18 26.58
N GLU A 420 8.20 0.10 26.79
CA GLU A 420 7.73 1.05 27.81
C GLU A 420 8.02 0.51 29.22
N GLY A 421 7.82 -0.78 29.46
CA GLY A 421 8.15 -1.46 30.72
C GLY A 421 9.66 -1.45 31.01
N MET A 422 10.49 -1.71 30.00
CA MET A 422 11.95 -1.60 30.07
C MET A 422 12.38 -0.15 30.30
N ARG A 423 11.75 0.81 29.62
CA ARG A 423 11.99 2.25 29.83
C ARG A 423 11.63 2.67 31.26
N ILE A 424 10.46 2.24 31.77
CA ILE A 424 10.03 2.49 33.15
C ILE A 424 10.98 1.81 34.15
N GLN A 425 11.45 0.59 33.88
CA GLN A 425 12.45 -0.08 34.71
C GLN A 425 13.81 0.65 34.69
N MET A 426 14.27 1.09 33.52
CA MET A 426 15.50 1.89 33.40
C MET A 426 15.37 3.21 34.15
N GLN A 427 14.22 3.88 34.04
CA GLN A 427 13.95 5.14 34.72
C GLN A 427 13.91 4.96 36.24
N ARG A 428 13.27 3.89 36.74
CA ARG A 428 13.32 3.50 38.17
C ARG A 428 14.73 3.14 38.64
N ALA A 429 15.52 2.46 37.81
CA ALA A 429 16.90 2.11 38.14
C ALA A 429 17.82 3.35 38.19
N VAL A 430 17.56 4.36 37.35
CA VAL A 430 18.22 5.66 37.38
C VAL A 430 17.82 6.45 38.63
N ASP A 431 16.52 6.48 38.99
CA ASP A 431 16.04 7.16 40.20
C ASP A 431 16.58 6.52 41.48
N MET A 432 16.65 5.18 41.56
CA MET A 432 17.26 4.50 42.72
C MET A 432 18.78 4.74 42.82
N LYS A 433 19.49 4.89 41.70
CA LYS A 433 20.90 5.31 41.71
C LYS A 433 21.06 6.78 42.09
N GLY A 434 20.15 7.65 41.68
CA GLY A 434 20.12 9.07 42.07
C GLY A 434 19.90 9.27 43.57
N ILE A 435 19.06 8.44 44.19
CA ILE A 435 18.87 8.44 45.65
C ILE A 435 20.13 7.91 46.37
N GLY A 436 20.80 6.89 45.81
CA GLY A 436 22.05 6.36 46.39
C GLY A 436 23.23 7.33 46.39
N VAL A 437 23.25 8.32 45.50
CA VAL A 437 24.29 9.37 45.43
C VAL A 437 24.03 10.52 46.43
N LEU A 438 22.81 10.67 46.95
CA LEU A 438 22.49 11.63 48.00
C LEU A 438 22.76 11.12 49.43
N PHE A 439 23.12 9.83 49.58
CA PHE A 439 23.42 9.19 50.86
C PHE A 439 24.87 8.64 50.96
N GLN A 440 25.80 9.13 50.13
CA GLN A 440 27.24 8.87 50.26
C GLN A 440 28.01 10.09 50.72
#